data_AF-A0A1I6ZBL8-F1
#
_entry.id   AF-A0A1I6ZBL8-F1
#
_cell.length_a   1.000
_cell.length_b   1.000
_cell.length_c   1.000
_cell.angle_alpha   90.00
_cell.angle_beta   90.00
_cell.angle_gamma   90.00
#
_symmetry.space_group_name_H-M   'P 1'
#
loop_
_entity.id
_entity.type
_entity.pdbx_description
1 polymer ?
#
loop_
_entity_poly.entity_id
_entity_poly.type
_entity_poly.pdbx_seq_one_letter_code
_entity_poly.pdbx_strand_id
1 'polypeptide(L)'
;MAESNIIYKIMVLNLLSKVNFPLSTKQVTDFFLERKYTDYFTIQQTISDLVEAQMIDMSTSVNSTQYTINEEGERTLELFPDRITPAIEEDMKNYFAENSLTMKKNNSVTADYYDATGGGYLVHCRVSEEGHNVVDINLHVTSKEQAEAIVVNWKAKYEDVYMALMDLLVQ
;
A
#
# COMPACT_ATOMS: atom_id res chain seq x y z
N MET A 1 27.85 -0.80 -10.71
CA MET A 1 26.63 -1.60 -11.03
C MET A 1 26.08 -2.29 -9.79
N ALA A 2 26.88 -3.05 -9.02
CA ALA A 2 26.44 -3.67 -7.77
C ALA A 2 26.17 -2.66 -6.62
N GLU A 3 26.97 -1.60 -6.51
CA GLU A 3 26.81 -0.60 -5.43
C GLU A 3 25.50 0.19 -5.52
N SER A 4 25.05 0.54 -6.74
CA SER A 4 23.77 1.23 -6.96
C SER A 4 22.57 0.35 -6.58
N ASN A 5 22.65 -0.96 -6.81
CA ASN A 5 21.59 -1.91 -6.45
C ASN A 5 21.41 -1.99 -4.92
N ILE A 6 22.50 -1.97 -4.16
CA ILE A 6 22.44 -1.95 -2.69
C ILE A 6 21.80 -0.64 -2.20
N ILE A 7 22.19 0.51 -2.75
CA ILE A 7 21.60 1.80 -2.34
C ILE A 7 20.09 1.81 -2.56
N TYR A 8 19.60 1.35 -3.72
CA TYR A 8 18.16 1.31 -3.97
C TYR A 8 17.41 0.37 -3.03
N LYS A 9 18.00 -0.79 -2.68
CA LYS A 9 17.43 -1.70 -1.67
C LYS A 9 17.27 -1.02 -0.32
N ILE A 10 18.33 -0.37 0.15
CA ILE A 10 18.29 0.37 1.43
C ILE A 10 17.30 1.54 1.36
N MET A 11 17.17 2.22 0.23
CA MET A 11 16.16 3.27 0.04
C MET A 11 14.72 2.72 0.10
N VAL A 12 14.43 1.57 -0.51
CA VAL A 12 13.08 0.96 -0.42
C VAL A 12 12.76 0.57 1.02
N LEU A 13 13.71 -0.07 1.72
CA LEU A 13 13.55 -0.43 3.13
C LEU A 13 13.31 0.82 4.00
N ASN A 14 14.11 1.87 3.80
CA ASN A 14 13.93 3.13 4.54
C ASN A 14 12.58 3.78 4.21
N LEU A 15 12.12 3.74 2.95
CA LEU A 15 10.81 4.28 2.58
C LEU A 15 9.69 3.57 3.34
N LEU A 16 9.72 2.24 3.38
CA LEU A 16 8.72 1.43 4.05
C LEU A 16 8.77 1.57 5.57
N SER A 17 9.95 1.77 6.18
CA SER A 17 10.09 1.95 7.63
C SER A 17 9.58 3.31 8.14
N LYS A 18 9.42 4.31 7.27
CA LYS A 18 8.86 5.63 7.66
C LYS A 18 7.33 5.65 7.75
N VAL A 19 6.64 4.58 7.36
CA VAL A 19 5.18 4.49 7.38
C VAL A 19 4.71 3.30 8.21
N ASN A 20 3.57 3.46 8.87
CA ASN A 20 2.91 2.40 9.65
C ASN A 20 1.77 1.72 8.89
N PHE A 21 1.77 1.82 7.55
CA PHE A 21 0.78 1.25 6.66
C PHE A 21 1.48 0.72 5.40
N PRO A 22 0.94 -0.34 4.75
CA PRO A 22 1.57 -0.92 3.57
C PRO A 22 1.58 0.08 2.42
N LEU A 23 2.61 0.09 1.56
CA LEU A 23 2.66 0.91 0.35
C LEU A 23 2.37 0.08 -0.90
N SER A 24 1.54 0.59 -1.80
CA SER A 24 1.32 -0.02 -3.11
C SER A 24 2.57 0.06 -4.00
N THR A 25 2.68 -0.84 -4.98
CA THR A 25 3.75 -0.78 -6.00
C THR A 25 3.89 0.62 -6.58
N LYS A 26 2.78 1.25 -6.96
CA LYS A 26 2.78 2.60 -7.51
C LYS A 26 3.40 3.62 -6.54
N GLN A 27 2.99 3.63 -5.28
CA GLN A 27 3.51 4.57 -4.28
C GLN A 27 5.00 4.42 -4.04
N VAL A 28 5.52 3.18 -4.07
CA VAL A 28 6.95 2.92 -3.99
C VAL A 28 7.64 3.41 -5.25
N THR A 29 7.18 3.01 -6.45
CA THR A 29 7.85 3.37 -7.71
C THR A 29 7.82 4.87 -7.99
N ASP A 30 6.71 5.56 -7.70
CA ASP A 30 6.55 7.00 -7.97
C ASP A 30 7.62 7.82 -7.24
N PHE A 31 7.98 7.47 -6.00
CA PHE A 31 9.07 8.14 -5.27
C PHE A 31 10.39 8.13 -6.06
N PHE A 32 10.78 6.96 -6.58
CA PHE A 32 12.04 6.81 -7.30
C PHE A 32 12.01 7.48 -8.67
N LEU A 33 10.84 7.48 -9.33
CA LEU A 33 10.66 8.07 -10.66
C LEU A 33 10.61 9.61 -10.59
N GLU A 34 9.85 10.19 -9.66
CA GLU A 34 9.69 11.63 -9.50
C GLU A 34 11.02 12.30 -9.11
N ARG A 35 11.76 11.67 -8.20
CA ARG A 35 13.10 12.13 -7.78
C ARG A 35 14.23 11.69 -8.73
N LYS A 36 13.89 10.96 -9.80
CA LYS A 36 14.83 10.47 -10.84
C LYS A 36 16.00 9.66 -10.28
N TYR A 37 15.77 8.92 -9.20
CA TYR A 37 16.77 8.02 -8.63
C TYR A 37 17.07 6.85 -9.57
N THR A 38 16.04 6.30 -10.20
CA THR A 38 16.19 5.22 -11.17
C THR A 38 14.96 5.11 -12.09
N ASP A 39 14.96 4.14 -13.00
CA ASP A 39 13.83 3.86 -13.88
C ASP A 39 12.91 2.76 -13.33
N TYR A 40 11.72 2.65 -13.93
CA TYR A 40 10.66 1.74 -13.49
C TYR A 40 11.14 0.27 -13.45
N PHE A 41 11.92 -0.15 -14.43
CA PHE A 41 12.38 -1.53 -14.51
C PHE A 41 13.36 -1.85 -13.37
N THR A 42 14.29 -0.95 -13.10
CA THR A 42 15.30 -1.10 -12.05
C THR A 42 14.67 -1.11 -10.66
N ILE A 43 13.73 -0.20 -10.38
CA ILE A 43 13.03 -0.21 -9.08
C ILE A 43 12.13 -1.44 -8.93
N GLN A 44 11.46 -1.87 -10.00
CA GLN A 44 10.64 -3.09 -9.94
C GLN A 44 11.49 -4.33 -9.66
N GLN A 45 12.66 -4.45 -10.30
CA GLN A 45 13.61 -5.52 -10.01
C GLN A 45 14.12 -5.43 -8.57
N THR A 46 14.42 -4.23 -8.09
CA THR A 46 14.86 -3.99 -6.70
C THR A 46 13.81 -4.47 -5.69
N ILE A 47 12.53 -4.17 -5.94
CA ILE A 47 11.41 -4.65 -5.10
C ILE A 47 11.33 -6.17 -5.15
N SER A 48 11.40 -6.79 -6.33
CA SER A 48 11.38 -8.25 -6.47
C SER A 48 12.52 -8.91 -5.70
N ASP A 49 13.74 -8.39 -5.81
CA ASP A 49 14.90 -8.90 -5.07
C ASP A 49 14.68 -8.83 -3.54
N LEU A 50 14.04 -7.77 -3.02
CA LEU A 50 13.76 -7.62 -1.60
C LEU A 50 12.69 -8.60 -1.10
N VAL A 51 11.68 -8.89 -1.93
CA VAL A 51 10.67 -9.91 -1.65
C VAL A 51 11.30 -11.30 -1.64
N GLU A 52 12.12 -11.62 -2.64
CA GLU A 52 12.85 -12.90 -2.71
C GLU A 52 13.81 -13.07 -1.54
N ALA A 53 14.43 -11.99 -1.08
CA ALA A 53 15.28 -11.97 0.11
C ALA A 53 14.50 -11.97 1.45
N GLN A 54 13.17 -11.99 1.41
CA GLN A 54 12.29 -11.95 2.59
C GLN A 54 12.53 -10.75 3.51
N MET A 55 12.94 -9.60 2.94
CA MET A 55 13.14 -8.36 3.69
C MET A 55 11.90 -7.46 3.69
N ILE A 56 10.97 -7.72 2.77
CA ILE A 56 9.66 -7.07 2.70
C ILE A 56 8.59 -8.11 2.41
N ASP A 57 7.42 -7.93 3.02
CA ASP A 57 6.26 -8.79 2.81
C ASP A 57 5.39 -8.21 1.69
N MET A 58 5.03 -9.06 0.72
CA MET A 58 4.12 -8.72 -0.37
C MET A 58 2.72 -9.27 -0.06
N SER A 59 1.71 -8.39 -0.11
CA SER A 59 0.30 -8.77 -0.08
C SER A 59 -0.36 -8.41 -1.41
N THR A 60 -1.00 -9.38 -2.06
CA THR A 60 -1.68 -9.17 -3.35
C THR A 60 -3.18 -9.38 -3.21
N SER A 61 -3.94 -8.37 -3.62
CA SER A 61 -5.39 -8.38 -3.80
C SER A 61 -5.71 -8.25 -5.29
N VAL A 62 -6.97 -8.51 -5.67
CA VAL A 62 -7.41 -8.48 -7.08
C VAL A 62 -7.09 -7.15 -7.77
N ASN A 63 -7.10 -6.05 -7.03
CA ASN A 63 -6.88 -4.71 -7.58
C ASN A 63 -5.57 -4.04 -7.13
N SER A 64 -4.74 -4.67 -6.30
CA SER A 64 -3.54 -4.02 -5.76
C SER A 64 -2.51 -5.00 -5.19
N THR A 65 -1.22 -4.71 -5.43
CA THR A 65 -0.10 -5.32 -4.69
C THR A 65 0.49 -4.26 -3.77
N GLN A 66 0.70 -4.64 -2.51
CA GLN A 66 1.23 -3.77 -1.48
C GLN A 66 2.39 -4.43 -0.73
N TYR A 67 3.25 -3.60 -0.13
CA TYR A 67 4.48 -4.00 0.53
C TYR A 67 4.56 -3.44 1.94
N THR A 68 5.08 -4.23 2.87
CA THR A 68 5.42 -3.82 4.23
C THR A 68 6.83 -4.28 4.55
N ILE A 69 7.60 -3.49 5.30
CA ILE A 69 8.87 -3.96 5.82
C ILE A 69 8.65 -4.94 6.98
N ASN A 70 9.48 -5.97 7.07
CA ASN A 70 9.44 -6.93 8.18
C ASN A 70 10.71 -6.80 9.04
N GLU A 71 10.82 -7.61 10.10
CA GLU A 71 11.93 -7.54 11.07
C GLU A 71 13.32 -7.70 10.42
N GLU A 72 13.46 -8.58 9.43
CA GLU A 72 14.73 -8.79 8.72
C GLU A 72 15.10 -7.58 7.85
N GLY A 73 14.10 -6.95 7.22
CA GLY A 73 14.27 -5.70 6.50
C GLY A 73 14.73 -4.55 7.40
N GLU A 74 14.09 -4.38 8.56
CA GLU A 74 14.48 -3.35 9.54
C GLU A 74 15.90 -3.57 10.05
N ARG A 75 16.23 -4.82 10.42
CA ARG A 75 17.57 -5.17 10.88
C ARG A 75 18.63 -4.93 9.81
N THR A 76 18.30 -5.22 8.55
CA THR A 76 19.20 -4.94 7.42
C THR A 76 19.41 -3.44 7.24
N LEU A 77 18.36 -2.64 7.36
CA LEU A 77 18.44 -1.18 7.27
C LEU A 77 19.41 -0.60 8.32
N GLU A 78 19.38 -1.12 9.55
CA GLU A 78 20.29 -0.71 10.64
C GLU A 78 21.76 -1.02 10.38
N LEU A 79 22.08 -2.01 9.52
CA LEU A 79 23.46 -2.36 9.17
C LEU A 79 24.11 -1.39 8.18
N PHE A 80 23.32 -0.51 7.54
CA PHE A 80 23.78 0.40 6.49
C PHE A 80 23.42 1.87 6.73
N PRO A 81 23.71 2.45 7.91
CA PRO A 81 23.34 3.83 8.23
C PRO A 81 24.00 4.84 7.26
N ASP A 82 25.22 4.56 6.81
CA ASP A 82 25.98 5.43 5.91
C ASP A 82 25.45 5.45 4.46
N ARG A 83 24.51 4.57 4.11
CA ARG A 83 23.95 4.49 2.75
C ARG A 83 22.78 5.46 2.53
N ILE A 84 22.15 5.92 3.61
CA ILE A 84 21.14 6.98 3.56
C ILE A 84 21.86 8.30 3.82
N THR A 85 22.17 9.02 2.74
CA THR A 85 22.78 10.35 2.85
C THR A 85 21.73 11.36 3.34
N PRO A 86 22.14 12.49 3.94
CA PRO A 86 21.22 13.55 4.35
C PRO A 86 20.31 14.04 3.21
N ALA A 87 20.82 14.04 1.97
CA ALA A 87 20.04 14.42 0.80
C ALA A 87 18.90 13.42 0.50
N ILE A 88 19.16 12.12 0.60
CA ILE A 88 18.15 11.07 0.42
C ILE A 88 17.09 11.17 1.53
N GLU A 89 17.54 11.41 2.76
CA GLU A 89 16.67 11.58 3.91
C GLU A 89 15.73 12.80 3.76
N GLU A 90 16.27 13.91 3.27
CA GLU A 90 15.51 15.13 2.98
C GLU A 90 14.51 14.92 1.84
N ASP A 91 14.91 14.25 0.76
CA ASP A 91 14.01 13.91 -0.35
C ASP A 91 12.84 13.02 0.10
N MET A 92 13.11 12.00 0.93
CA MET A 92 12.06 11.16 1.52
C MET A 92 11.12 11.97 2.40
N LYS A 93 11.66 12.84 3.25
CA LYS A 93 10.86 13.69 4.13
C LYS A 93 9.94 14.61 3.32
N ASN A 94 10.46 15.22 2.26
CA ASN A 94 9.67 16.08 1.37
C ASN A 94 8.58 15.28 0.65
N TYR A 95 8.92 14.10 0.14
CA TYR A 95 7.94 13.21 -0.51
C TYR A 95 6.80 12.82 0.44
N PHE A 96 7.09 12.48 1.69
CA PHE A 96 6.05 12.19 2.68
C PHE A 96 5.25 13.43 3.08
N ALA A 97 5.88 14.60 3.20
CA ALA A 97 5.14 15.83 3.50
C ALA A 97 4.13 16.17 2.39
N GLU A 98 4.51 15.94 1.13
CA GLU A 98 3.68 16.19 -0.05
C GLU A 98 2.58 15.14 -0.24
N ASN A 99 2.85 13.87 0.09
CA ASN A 99 1.99 12.75 -0.31
C ASN A 99 1.35 11.95 0.84
N SER A 100 1.80 12.09 2.10
CA SER A 100 1.38 11.21 3.20
C SER A 100 -0.11 11.19 3.47
N LEU A 101 -0.79 12.35 3.39
CA LEU A 101 -2.25 12.43 3.58
C LEU A 101 -3.00 11.69 2.47
N THR A 102 -2.58 11.87 1.21
CA THR A 102 -3.17 11.18 0.05
C THR A 102 -2.87 9.68 0.08
N MET A 103 -1.67 9.29 0.49
CA MET A 103 -1.27 7.89 0.61
C MET A 103 -2.04 7.18 1.71
N LYS A 104 -2.18 7.80 2.88
CA LYS A 104 -3.01 7.29 3.98
C LYS A 104 -4.46 7.13 3.51
N LYS A 105 -5.04 8.15 2.87
CA LYS A 105 -6.42 8.10 2.38
C LYS A 105 -6.64 7.00 1.32
N ASN A 106 -5.68 6.81 0.42
CA ASN A 106 -5.77 5.77 -0.60
C ASN A 106 -5.61 4.35 -0.03
N ASN A 107 -4.88 4.20 1.07
CA ASN A 107 -4.62 2.90 1.69
C ASN A 107 -5.63 2.59 2.81
N SER A 108 -6.33 3.59 3.34
CA SER A 108 -7.40 3.43 4.33
C SER A 108 -8.70 2.91 3.71
N VAL A 109 -8.97 3.19 2.43
CA VAL A 109 -10.23 2.82 1.78
C VAL A 109 -9.97 1.75 0.73
N THR A 110 -10.26 0.50 1.06
CA THR A 110 -10.06 -0.65 0.15
C THR A 110 -11.37 -1.33 -0.19
N ALA A 111 -11.47 -1.84 -1.42
CA ALA A 111 -12.54 -2.70 -1.83
C ALA A 111 -12.05 -3.68 -2.90
N ASP A 112 -12.39 -4.95 -2.74
CA ASP A 112 -12.07 -6.03 -3.66
C ASP A 112 -13.23 -7.03 -3.74
N TYR A 113 -13.24 -7.89 -4.74
CA TYR A 113 -14.23 -8.96 -4.85
C TYR A 113 -13.59 -10.28 -5.27
N TYR A 114 -14.24 -11.39 -4.91
CA TYR A 114 -13.79 -12.75 -5.20
C TYR A 114 -14.98 -13.65 -5.50
N ASP A 115 -14.75 -14.77 -6.20
CA ASP A 115 -15.79 -15.76 -6.46
C ASP A 115 -16.30 -16.35 -5.14
N ALA A 116 -17.62 -16.31 -4.94
CA ALA A 116 -18.23 -16.82 -3.73
C ALA A 116 -18.42 -18.34 -3.80
N THR A 117 -18.18 -19.02 -2.68
CA THR A 117 -18.50 -20.46 -2.56
C THR A 117 -20.01 -20.63 -2.58
N GLY A 118 -20.57 -21.09 -3.70
CA GLY A 118 -22.02 -21.16 -3.94
C GLY A 118 -22.51 -20.41 -5.19
N GLY A 119 -21.59 -19.73 -5.89
CA GLY A 119 -21.89 -18.97 -7.12
C GLY A 119 -22.19 -17.50 -6.83
N GLY A 120 -21.86 -16.63 -7.78
CA GLY A 120 -21.83 -15.19 -7.56
C GLY A 120 -20.48 -14.72 -7.00
N TYR A 121 -20.45 -13.53 -6.41
CA TYR A 121 -19.25 -12.83 -5.97
C TYR A 121 -19.43 -12.29 -4.56
N LEU A 122 -18.38 -12.36 -3.74
CA LEU A 122 -18.32 -11.71 -2.45
C LEU A 122 -17.45 -10.46 -2.57
N VAL A 123 -18.04 -9.31 -2.29
CA VAL A 123 -17.35 -8.01 -2.29
C VAL A 123 -16.98 -7.66 -0.86
N HIS A 124 -15.72 -7.34 -0.64
CA HIS A 124 -15.17 -6.95 0.65
C HIS A 124 -14.79 -5.47 0.60
N CYS A 125 -15.46 -4.67 1.42
CA CYS A 125 -15.30 -3.22 1.51
C CYS A 125 -14.77 -2.86 2.89
N ARG A 126 -13.67 -2.10 2.96
CA ARG A 126 -13.04 -1.73 4.22
C ARG A 126 -12.65 -0.26 4.26
N VAL A 127 -12.79 0.32 5.45
CA VAL A 127 -12.21 1.61 5.84
C VAL A 127 -11.38 1.38 7.10
N SER A 128 -10.12 1.79 7.07
CA SER A 128 -9.17 1.64 8.17
C SER A 128 -8.55 2.98 8.55
N GLU A 129 -8.58 3.33 9.83
CA GLU A 129 -7.91 4.52 10.38
C GLU A 129 -6.91 4.08 11.44
N GLU A 130 -5.69 4.63 11.38
CA GLU A 130 -4.62 4.39 12.37
C GLU A 130 -4.32 2.91 12.67
N GLY A 131 -4.52 2.02 11.67
CA GLY A 131 -4.28 0.58 11.81
C GLY A 131 -5.48 -0.22 12.34
N HIS A 132 -6.62 0.43 12.59
CA HIS A 132 -7.87 -0.22 12.99
C HIS A 132 -8.91 -0.14 11.88
N ASN A 133 -9.67 -1.23 11.67
CA ASN A 133 -10.80 -1.21 10.74
C ASN A 133 -11.96 -0.45 11.39
N VAL A 134 -12.24 0.75 10.87
CA VAL A 134 -13.42 1.56 11.24
C VAL A 134 -14.68 0.87 10.74
N VAL A 135 -14.62 0.33 9.51
CA VAL A 135 -15.69 -0.48 8.93
C VAL A 135 -15.12 -1.59 8.06
N ASP A 136 -15.73 -2.78 8.16
CA ASP A 136 -15.42 -3.96 7.35
C ASP A 136 -16.74 -4.64 6.96
N ILE A 137 -17.09 -4.62 5.66
CA ILE A 137 -18.38 -5.09 5.12
C ILE A 137 -18.11 -6.15 4.06
N ASN A 138 -18.82 -7.28 4.17
CA ASN A 138 -18.84 -8.33 3.16
C ASN A 138 -20.25 -8.41 2.53
N LEU A 139 -20.34 -8.20 1.21
CA LEU A 139 -21.57 -8.19 0.44
C LEU A 139 -21.57 -9.28 -0.64
N HIS A 140 -22.50 -10.21 -0.56
CA HIS A 140 -22.68 -11.22 -1.61
C HIS A 140 -23.56 -10.68 -2.74
N VAL A 141 -23.08 -10.74 -3.98
CA VAL A 141 -23.78 -10.30 -5.19
C VAL A 141 -23.80 -11.39 -6.24
N THR A 142 -24.77 -11.34 -7.16
CA THR A 142 -25.01 -12.41 -8.13
C THR A 142 -24.25 -12.23 -9.45
N SER A 143 -23.79 -11.02 -9.74
CA SER A 143 -23.14 -10.66 -11.01
C SER A 143 -21.81 -9.95 -10.80
N LYS A 144 -20.91 -10.11 -11.77
CA LYS A 144 -19.59 -9.47 -11.74
C LYS A 144 -19.72 -7.96 -11.87
N GLU A 145 -20.66 -7.50 -12.69
CA GLU A 145 -20.94 -6.09 -12.92
C GLU A 145 -21.37 -5.38 -11.62
N GLN A 146 -22.17 -6.04 -10.78
CA GLN A 146 -22.50 -5.53 -9.45
C GLN A 146 -21.28 -5.48 -8.54
N ALA A 147 -20.44 -6.52 -8.57
CA ALA A 147 -19.23 -6.56 -7.74
C ALA A 147 -18.26 -5.43 -8.09
N GLU A 148 -17.99 -5.23 -9.38
CA GLU A 148 -17.16 -4.15 -9.90
C GLU A 148 -17.76 -2.76 -9.58
N ALA A 149 -19.08 -2.59 -9.74
CA ALA A 149 -19.74 -1.34 -9.41
C ALA A 149 -19.62 -1.00 -7.92
N ILE A 150 -19.73 -1.97 -7.03
CA ILE A 150 -19.56 -1.76 -5.58
C ILE A 150 -18.12 -1.36 -5.27
N VAL A 151 -17.11 -2.05 -5.83
CA VAL A 151 -15.70 -1.71 -5.63
C VAL A 151 -15.38 -0.28 -6.07
N VAL A 152 -15.89 0.13 -7.24
CA VAL A 152 -15.68 1.49 -7.77
C VAL A 152 -16.39 2.52 -6.90
N ASN A 153 -17.66 2.27 -6.54
CA ASN A 153 -18.45 3.22 -5.77
C ASN A 153 -17.96 3.35 -4.32
N TRP A 154 -17.41 2.30 -3.72
CA TRP A 154 -16.88 2.35 -2.35
C TRP A 154 -15.81 3.43 -2.20
N LYS A 155 -14.86 3.50 -3.14
CA LYS A 155 -13.79 4.51 -3.12
C LYS A 155 -14.30 5.94 -3.14
N ALA A 156 -15.47 6.17 -3.74
CA ALA A 156 -16.07 7.50 -3.85
C ALA A 156 -17.11 7.81 -2.75
N LYS A 157 -17.72 6.78 -2.14
CA LYS A 157 -18.93 6.92 -1.30
C LYS A 157 -18.80 6.30 0.10
N TYR A 158 -17.63 5.83 0.52
CA TYR A 158 -17.47 5.17 1.82
C TYR A 158 -17.92 6.04 3.00
N GLU A 159 -17.70 7.36 2.96
CA GLU A 159 -18.14 8.29 4.02
C GLU A 159 -19.66 8.32 4.13
N ASP A 160 -20.37 8.45 3.00
CA ASP A 160 -21.83 8.43 2.96
C ASP A 160 -22.40 7.09 3.46
N VAL A 161 -21.78 5.97 3.05
CA VAL A 161 -22.21 4.64 3.49
C VAL A 161 -21.96 4.45 4.99
N TYR A 162 -20.81 4.90 5.50
CA TYR A 162 -20.49 4.87 6.92
C TYR A 162 -21.48 5.70 7.75
N MET A 163 -21.76 6.94 7.34
CA MET A 163 -22.72 7.81 8.01
C MET A 163 -24.12 7.19 8.01
N ALA A 164 -24.57 6.64 6.87
CA ALA A 164 -25.86 5.97 6.78
C ALA A 164 -25.96 4.75 7.73
N LEU A 165 -24.89 3.97 7.87
CA LEU A 165 -24.83 2.87 8.83
C LEU A 165 -24.91 3.37 10.28
N MET A 166 -24.17 4.43 10.61
CA MET A 166 -24.18 5.00 11.97
C MET A 166 -25.54 5.58 12.33
N ASP A 167 -26.16 6.34 11.42
CA ASP A 167 -27.51 6.90 11.61
C ASP A 167 -28.56 5.82 11.88
N LEU A 168 -28.43 4.67 11.22
CA LEU A 168 -29.36 3.54 11.38
C LEU A 168 -29.11 2.71 12.64
N LEU A 169 -27.86 2.58 13.08
CA LEU A 169 -27.46 1.64 14.12
C LEU A 169 -27.24 2.26 15.50
N VAL A 170 -26.92 3.56 15.58
CA VAL A 170 -26.47 4.21 16.82
C VAL A 170 -27.57 5.01 17.54
N GLN A 171 -28.77 5.11 16.97
CA GLN A 171 -29.94 5.89 17.46
C GLN A 171 -29.85 6.49 18.88
#